data_AF-A0AA41QQF9-F1
#
_entry.id   AF-A0AA41QQF9-F1
#
_cell.length_a   1.000
_cell.length_b   1.000
_cell.length_c   1.000
_cell.angle_alpha   90.00
_cell.angle_beta   90.00
_cell.angle_gamma   90.00
#
_symmetry.space_group_name_H-M   'P 1'
#
loop_
_entity.id
_entity.type
_entity.pdbx_description
1 polymer ?
#
loop_
_entity_poly.entity_id
_entity_poly.type
_entity_poly.pdbx_seq_one_letter_code
_entity_poly.pdbx_strand_id
1 'polypeptide(L)'
;MGRAIDDIVAMSARLPRGNDAYWQLILEADREGAWSIASIAARCDAGINRSTIRDFVRRLELGGVAVRVGEDVPGQAAFHGGTPRITYRLVKHPAETPRFDRQGVPLGEPTHVTLWRSMRMAKRFSIAELGEAAGVKPEAVRRYVAMLASVGIVAKVGGSPEYQLRYDIGPKAPKVLRARQLIFDPNARVVIGTPLLAEVAR
;
A
#
# COMPACT_ATOMS: atom_id res chain seq x y z
N MET A 1 -0.09 -26.21 -9.02
CA MET A 1 1.04 -26.23 -8.08
C MET A 1 0.99 -24.94 -7.26
N GLY A 2 0.31 -24.96 -6.10
CA GLY A 2 0.13 -23.77 -5.27
C GLY A 2 1.41 -23.49 -4.48
N ARG A 3 1.96 -22.27 -4.56
CA ARG A 3 3.07 -21.85 -3.69
C ARG A 3 2.61 -21.95 -2.23
N ALA A 4 3.46 -22.49 -1.36
CA ALA A 4 3.18 -22.60 0.07
C ALA A 4 2.85 -21.21 0.65
N ILE A 5 1.88 -21.16 1.56
CA ILE A 5 1.45 -19.91 2.22
C ILE A 5 2.66 -19.24 2.88
N ASP A 6 3.59 -20.03 3.43
CA ASP A 6 4.82 -19.56 4.08
C ASP A 6 5.77 -18.83 3.11
N ASP A 7 5.93 -19.32 1.87
CA ASP A 7 6.72 -18.63 0.85
C ASP A 7 6.08 -17.29 0.45
N ILE A 8 4.75 -17.27 0.35
CA ILE A 8 3.99 -16.06 0.03
C ILE A 8 4.06 -15.04 1.17
N VAL A 9 4.04 -15.51 2.43
CA VAL A 9 4.18 -14.70 3.65
C VAL A 9 5.60 -14.13 3.74
N ALA A 10 6.63 -14.95 3.54
CA ALA A 10 8.04 -14.54 3.54
C ALA A 10 8.34 -13.52 2.42
N MET A 11 7.79 -13.72 1.22
CA MET A 11 7.90 -12.76 0.12
C MET A 11 7.11 -11.47 0.36
N SER A 12 6.02 -11.51 1.14
CA SER A 12 5.18 -10.33 1.43
C SER A 12 5.74 -9.45 2.55
N ALA A 13 6.51 -10.04 3.46
CA ALA A 13 7.17 -9.34 4.58
C ALA A 13 8.47 -8.61 4.20
N ARG A 14 9.15 -9.05 3.14
CA ARG A 14 10.53 -8.62 2.84
C ARG A 14 10.67 -7.47 1.85
N LEU A 15 9.71 -7.23 0.97
CA LEU A 15 9.84 -6.25 -0.13
C LEU A 15 8.77 -5.15 -0.04
N PRO A 16 9.15 -3.86 -0.23
CA PRO A 16 8.19 -2.85 -0.65
C PRO A 16 7.36 -3.40 -1.83
N ARG A 17 6.04 -3.23 -1.81
CA ARG A 17 5.15 -3.70 -2.89
C ARG A 17 4.30 -2.55 -3.41
N GLY A 18 3.93 -2.63 -4.69
CA GLY A 18 3.17 -1.58 -5.35
C GLY A 18 3.95 -0.27 -5.41
N ASN A 19 3.25 0.85 -5.22
CA ASN A 19 3.84 2.18 -5.41
C ASN A 19 5.04 2.47 -4.49
N ASP A 20 5.06 1.92 -3.28
CA ASP A 20 6.20 2.09 -2.36
C ASP A 20 7.49 1.49 -2.94
N ALA A 21 7.38 0.35 -3.64
CA ALA A 21 8.51 -0.29 -4.30
C ALA A 21 9.02 0.54 -5.48
N TYR A 22 8.09 0.98 -6.32
CA TYR A 22 8.42 1.80 -7.48
C TYR A 22 9.06 3.11 -7.03
N TRP A 23 8.60 3.70 -5.93
CA TRP A 23 9.15 4.93 -5.39
C TRP A 23 10.61 4.78 -4.95
N GLN A 24 10.94 3.70 -4.23
CA GLN A 24 12.34 3.45 -3.84
C GLN A 24 13.25 3.24 -5.06
N LEU A 25 12.78 2.45 -6.05
CA LEU A 25 13.53 2.24 -7.30
C LEU A 25 13.71 3.53 -8.11
N ILE A 26 12.69 4.40 -8.12
CA ILE A 26 12.77 5.71 -8.77
C ILE A 26 13.77 6.61 -8.03
N LEU A 27 13.77 6.65 -6.70
CA LEU A 27 14.75 7.41 -5.91
C LEU A 27 16.19 6.95 -6.13
N GLU A 28 16.40 5.64 -6.32
CA GLU A 28 17.70 5.07 -6.69
C GLU A 28 18.10 5.48 -8.11
N ALA A 29 17.23 5.23 -9.09
CA ALA A 29 17.50 5.55 -10.49
C ALA A 29 17.70 7.06 -10.72
N ASP A 30 16.94 7.92 -10.03
CA ASP A 30 17.07 9.37 -10.12
C ASP A 30 18.40 9.88 -9.52
N ARG A 31 19.02 9.15 -8.58
CA ARG A 31 20.38 9.47 -8.14
C ARG A 31 21.44 9.17 -9.21
N GLU A 32 21.17 8.21 -10.09
CA GLU A 32 22.08 7.80 -11.17
C GLU A 32 21.91 8.64 -12.45
N GLY A 33 20.73 9.20 -12.71
CA GLY A 33 20.48 9.99 -13.91
C GLY A 33 19.01 10.05 -14.32
N ALA A 34 18.74 10.51 -15.54
CA ALA A 34 17.39 10.44 -16.10
C ALA A 34 16.97 8.98 -16.26
N TRP A 35 15.72 8.66 -15.90
CA TRP A 35 15.21 7.29 -15.90
C TRP A 35 13.96 7.16 -16.74
N SER A 36 13.74 5.99 -17.34
CA SER A 36 12.52 5.68 -18.08
C SER A 36 11.69 4.61 -17.37
N ILE A 37 10.38 4.57 -17.64
CA ILE A 37 9.48 3.51 -17.11
C ILE A 37 10.05 2.11 -17.40
N ALA A 38 10.69 1.93 -18.56
CA ALA A 38 11.30 0.66 -18.94
C ALA A 38 12.54 0.32 -18.09
N SER A 39 13.37 1.31 -17.74
CA SER A 39 14.50 1.12 -16.83
C SER A 39 14.05 0.75 -15.41
N ILE A 40 12.99 1.38 -14.89
CA ILE A 40 12.40 1.03 -13.60
C ILE A 40 11.82 -0.38 -13.65
N ALA A 41 11.09 -0.72 -14.73
CA ALA A 41 10.54 -2.06 -14.90
C ALA A 41 11.61 -3.16 -15.00
N ALA A 42 12.80 -2.85 -15.52
CA ALA A 42 13.91 -3.80 -15.59
C ALA A 42 14.55 -4.08 -14.21
N ARG A 43 14.40 -3.17 -13.24
CA ARG A 43 14.85 -3.35 -11.84
C ARG A 43 13.82 -4.09 -10.98
N CYS A 44 12.63 -4.34 -11.51
CA CYS A 44 11.57 -5.07 -10.83
C CYS A 44 11.68 -6.58 -11.04
N ASP A 45 11.22 -7.37 -10.08
CA ASP A 45 11.06 -8.83 -10.24
C ASP A 45 10.18 -9.19 -11.45
N ALA A 46 10.46 -10.34 -12.06
CA ALA A 46 9.68 -10.86 -13.18
C ALA A 46 8.21 -11.03 -12.80
N GLY A 47 7.31 -10.36 -13.54
CA GLY A 47 5.85 -10.43 -13.36
C GLY A 47 5.17 -9.11 -12.98
N ILE A 48 5.91 -8.00 -12.80
CA ILE A 48 5.29 -6.68 -12.59
C ILE A 48 4.68 -6.13 -13.88
N ASN A 49 3.42 -5.71 -13.81
CA ASN A 49 2.73 -5.08 -14.92
C ASN A 49 3.26 -3.64 -15.13
N ARG A 50 3.88 -3.39 -16.30
CA ARG A 50 4.37 -2.06 -16.71
C ARG A 50 3.28 -1.00 -16.72
N SER A 51 2.01 -1.38 -16.90
CA SER A 51 0.88 -0.43 -16.84
C SER A 51 0.73 0.19 -15.44
N THR A 52 1.04 -0.54 -14.38
CA THR A 52 0.97 -0.04 -13.00
C THR A 52 2.09 0.97 -12.72
N ILE A 53 3.30 0.71 -13.21
CA ILE A 53 4.41 1.66 -13.11
C ILE A 53 4.08 2.93 -13.91
N ARG A 54 3.54 2.77 -15.13
CA ARG A 54 3.12 3.91 -15.97
C ARG A 54 2.05 4.76 -15.29
N ASP A 55 1.02 4.14 -14.73
CA ASP A 55 -0.04 4.85 -14.00
C ASP A 55 0.54 5.60 -12.79
N PHE A 56 1.45 4.99 -12.04
CA PHE A 56 2.10 5.66 -10.91
C PHE A 56 2.97 6.85 -11.36
N VAL A 57 3.84 6.68 -12.36
CA VAL A 57 4.70 7.75 -12.90
C VAL A 57 3.86 8.90 -13.47
N ARG A 58 2.76 8.59 -14.18
CA ARG A 58 1.82 9.61 -14.67
C ARG A 58 1.25 10.46 -13.53
N ARG A 59 0.94 9.86 -12.39
CA ARG A 59 0.43 10.59 -11.23
C ARG A 59 1.50 11.43 -10.54
N LEU A 60 2.75 10.97 -10.51
CA LEU A 60 3.88 11.78 -10.05
C LEU A 60 4.10 13.01 -10.96
N GLU A 61 3.93 12.83 -12.27
CA GLU A 61 3.99 13.92 -13.24
C GLU A 61 2.85 14.94 -13.01
N LEU A 62 1.60 14.48 -12.93
CA LEU A 62 0.45 15.34 -12.67
C LEU A 62 0.53 16.04 -11.30
N GLY A 63 1.08 15.37 -10.29
CA GLY A 63 1.31 15.93 -8.95
C GLY A 63 2.55 16.85 -8.87
N GLY A 64 3.25 17.08 -9.98
CA GLY A 64 4.44 17.94 -10.03
C GLY A 64 5.60 17.44 -9.18
N VAL A 65 5.74 16.12 -9.06
CA VAL A 65 6.86 15.44 -8.38
C VAL A 65 7.92 14.98 -9.39
N ALA A 66 7.48 14.59 -10.59
CA ALA A 66 8.35 14.19 -11.69
C ALA A 66 8.07 15.05 -12.93
N VAL A 67 9.08 15.22 -13.79
CA VAL A 67 8.95 15.90 -15.08
C VAL A 67 9.62 15.08 -16.17
N ARG A 68 9.11 15.18 -17.40
CA ARG A 68 9.78 14.62 -18.58
C ARG A 68 10.98 15.50 -18.92
N VAL A 69 12.12 14.88 -19.18
CA VAL A 69 13.37 15.61 -19.50
C VAL A 69 13.93 15.29 -20.88
N GLY A 70 13.34 14.32 -21.58
CA GLY A 70 13.72 13.98 -22.95
C GLY A 70 13.27 12.60 -23.37
N GLU A 71 13.83 12.13 -24.47
CA GLU A 71 13.60 10.79 -24.98
C GLU A 71 14.95 10.07 -25.13
N ASP A 72 15.02 8.81 -24.71
CA ASP A 72 16.14 7.91 -25.01
C ASP A 72 15.74 6.98 -26.17
N VAL A 73 16.70 6.64 -27.04
CA VAL A 73 16.53 5.53 -27.96
C VAL A 73 17.57 4.49 -27.58
N PRO A 74 17.16 3.29 -27.09
CA PRO A 74 18.12 2.26 -26.71
C PRO A 74 19.03 1.90 -27.89
N GLY A 75 20.35 1.82 -27.66
CA GLY A 75 21.37 1.76 -28.71
C GLY A 75 21.07 0.80 -29.88
N GLN A 76 20.74 -0.46 -29.63
CA GLN A 76 20.42 -1.41 -30.71
C GLN A 76 19.12 -1.08 -31.47
N ALA A 77 18.16 -0.46 -30.78
CA ALA A 77 16.88 -0.06 -31.36
C ALA A 77 16.99 1.22 -32.21
N ALA A 78 17.98 2.09 -31.93
CA ALA A 78 18.21 3.31 -32.71
C ALA A 78 18.49 3.04 -34.19
N PHE A 79 19.16 1.94 -34.51
CA PHE A 79 19.45 1.52 -35.88
C PHE A 79 18.24 0.92 -36.61
N HIS A 80 17.19 0.52 -35.89
CA HIS A 80 16.02 -0.18 -36.44
C HIS A 80 14.73 0.65 -36.36
N GLY A 81 14.83 1.97 -36.21
CA GLY A 81 13.65 2.84 -36.06
C GLY A 81 12.86 2.56 -34.78
N GLY A 82 13.55 2.16 -33.71
CA GLY A 82 12.94 1.86 -32.42
C GLY A 82 12.19 3.05 -31.84
N THR A 83 11.08 2.76 -31.14
CA THR A 83 10.28 3.80 -30.48
C THR A 83 11.09 4.46 -29.35
N PRO A 84 11.24 5.79 -29.35
CA PRO A 84 11.87 6.52 -28.26
C PRO A 84 11.15 6.28 -26.92
N ARG A 85 11.93 6.20 -25.84
CA ARG A 85 11.43 6.07 -24.47
C ARG A 85 11.50 7.42 -23.79
N ILE A 86 10.37 7.86 -23.25
CA ILE A 86 10.33 9.07 -22.43
C ILE A 86 11.17 8.85 -21.16
N THR A 87 12.05 9.80 -20.88
CA THR A 87 12.87 9.87 -19.67
C THR A 87 12.37 10.95 -18.72
N TYR A 88 12.56 10.71 -17.44
CA TYR A 88 12.01 11.52 -16.35
C TYR A 88 13.11 11.90 -15.36
N ARG A 89 12.87 13.00 -14.65
CA ARG A 89 13.60 13.42 -13.45
C ARG A 89 12.62 13.76 -12.34
N LEU A 90 13.01 13.50 -11.10
CA LEU A 90 12.31 14.03 -9.94
C LEU A 90 12.66 15.52 -9.75
N VAL A 91 11.63 16.31 -9.50
CA VAL A 91 11.75 17.73 -9.08
C VAL A 91 11.42 17.91 -7.60
N LYS A 92 10.88 16.88 -6.96
CA LYS A 92 10.62 16.80 -5.51
C LYS A 92 11.00 15.43 -4.98
N HIS A 93 11.52 15.37 -3.76
CA HIS A 93 11.99 14.14 -3.11
C HIS A 93 11.33 13.93 -1.74
N PRO A 94 10.00 13.75 -1.67
CA PRO A 94 9.33 13.46 -0.42
C PRO A 94 9.83 12.12 0.17
N ALA A 95 10.01 12.10 1.49
CA ALA A 95 10.52 10.93 2.20
C ALA A 95 9.55 9.74 2.12
N GLU A 96 8.25 10.01 2.22
CA GLU A 96 7.20 9.02 2.02
C GLU A 96 6.77 8.95 0.55
N THR A 97 6.31 7.79 0.11
CA THR A 97 5.74 7.58 -1.23
C THR A 97 4.60 8.55 -1.49
N PRO A 98 4.70 9.41 -2.52
CA PRO A 98 3.63 10.32 -2.86
C PRO A 98 2.35 9.57 -3.25
N ARG A 99 1.23 10.04 -2.72
CA ARG A 99 -0.08 9.47 -3.02
C ARG A 99 -0.91 10.53 -3.72
N PHE A 100 -1.31 10.21 -4.93
CA PHE A 100 -2.16 11.05 -5.75
C PHE A 100 -3.32 10.25 -6.30
N ASP A 101 -4.44 10.92 -6.55
CA ASP A 101 -5.52 10.38 -7.36
C ASP A 101 -5.12 10.32 -8.85
N ARG A 102 -6.08 10.01 -9.74
CA ARG A 102 -5.80 9.91 -11.18
C ARG A 102 -5.61 11.26 -11.85
N GLN A 103 -6.00 12.34 -11.18
CA GLN A 103 -5.92 13.72 -11.62
C GLN A 103 -4.66 14.41 -11.11
N GLY A 104 -3.85 13.75 -10.27
CA GLY A 104 -2.64 14.32 -9.67
C GLY A 104 -2.91 15.10 -8.38
N VAL A 105 -4.11 15.01 -7.81
CA VAL A 105 -4.44 15.68 -6.55
C VAL A 105 -3.84 14.86 -5.38
N PRO A 106 -3.12 15.50 -4.45
CA PRO A 106 -2.57 14.82 -3.28
C PRO A 106 -3.68 14.13 -2.48
N LEU A 107 -3.48 12.85 -2.18
CA LEU A 107 -4.33 12.09 -1.29
C LEU A 107 -3.81 12.24 0.14
N GLY A 108 -4.71 12.55 1.06
CA GLY A 108 -4.41 12.59 2.49
C GLY A 108 -4.03 11.22 3.06
N GLU A 109 -3.81 11.20 4.38
CA GLU A 109 -3.42 10.01 5.14
C GLU A 109 -4.31 8.79 4.80
N PRO A 110 -3.73 7.58 4.64
CA PRO A 110 -4.54 6.41 4.31
C PRO A 110 -5.61 6.13 5.38
N THR A 111 -6.81 5.77 4.94
CA THR A 111 -7.95 5.46 5.82
C THR A 111 -7.64 4.45 6.94
N HIS A 112 -6.82 3.43 6.68
CA HIS A 112 -6.47 2.44 7.70
C HIS A 112 -5.53 3.01 8.78
N VAL A 113 -4.73 4.02 8.44
CA VAL A 113 -3.84 4.72 9.37
C VAL A 113 -4.65 5.62 10.29
N THR A 114 -5.56 6.43 9.74
CA THR A 114 -6.45 7.27 10.57
C THR A 114 -7.30 6.41 11.50
N LEU A 115 -7.93 5.34 10.98
CA LEU A 115 -8.70 4.40 11.80
C LEU A 115 -7.87 3.76 12.91
N TRP A 116 -6.67 3.26 12.59
CA TRP A 116 -5.81 2.64 13.59
C TRP A 116 -5.41 3.61 14.70
N ARG A 117 -5.02 4.84 14.34
CA ARG A 117 -4.72 5.90 15.33
C ARG A 117 -5.92 6.16 16.22
N SER A 118 -7.11 6.34 15.65
CA SER A 118 -8.34 6.58 16.41
C SER A 118 -8.70 5.41 17.32
N MET A 119 -8.57 4.16 16.87
CA MET A 119 -8.78 2.96 17.71
C MET A 119 -7.80 2.91 18.89
N ARG A 120 -6.52 3.21 18.64
CA ARG A 120 -5.49 3.22 19.69
C ARG A 120 -5.74 4.28 20.75
N MET A 121 -6.32 5.42 20.39
CA MET A 121 -6.70 6.47 21.32
C MET A 121 -7.98 6.11 22.09
N ALA A 122 -9.03 5.65 21.41
CA ALA A 122 -10.32 5.38 22.01
C ALA A 122 -10.32 4.11 22.90
N LYS A 123 -9.56 3.07 22.51
CA LYS A 123 -9.51 1.72 23.12
C LYS A 123 -10.83 0.94 23.10
N ARG A 124 -11.97 1.59 23.34
CA ARG A 124 -13.34 1.09 23.18
C ARG A 124 -14.11 2.06 22.30
N PHE A 125 -14.90 1.55 21.36
CA PHE A 125 -15.57 2.37 20.36
C PHE A 125 -16.73 1.63 19.71
N SER A 126 -17.71 2.39 19.22
CA SER A 126 -18.65 1.95 18.20
C SER A 126 -18.12 2.24 16.79
N ILE A 127 -18.75 1.62 15.78
CA ILE A 127 -18.45 1.90 14.37
C ILE A 127 -18.71 3.37 14.01
N ALA A 128 -19.77 3.96 14.57
CA ALA A 128 -20.17 5.34 14.28
C ALA A 128 -19.15 6.33 14.85
N GLU A 129 -18.84 6.21 16.14
CA GLU A 129 -17.86 7.06 16.83
C GLU A 129 -16.48 6.98 16.17
N LEU A 130 -16.03 5.76 15.83
CA LEU A 130 -14.75 5.59 15.17
C LEU A 130 -14.72 6.21 13.76
N GLY A 131 -15.83 6.10 13.02
CA GLY A 131 -15.96 6.71 11.70
C GLY A 131 -15.93 8.23 11.75
N GLU A 132 -16.62 8.82 12.72
CA GLU A 132 -16.60 10.26 12.97
C GLU A 132 -15.19 10.74 13.35
N ALA A 133 -14.57 10.10 14.34
CA ALA A 133 -13.22 10.45 14.81
C ALA A 133 -12.14 10.33 13.72
N ALA A 134 -12.31 9.42 12.76
CA ALA A 134 -11.35 9.21 11.68
C ALA A 134 -11.69 9.96 10.38
N GLY A 135 -12.89 10.58 10.28
CA GLY A 135 -13.40 11.15 9.03
C GLY A 135 -13.66 10.10 7.94
N VAL A 136 -14.10 8.90 8.33
CA VAL A 136 -14.22 7.72 7.44
C VAL A 136 -15.65 7.21 7.40
N LYS A 137 -16.13 6.88 6.18
CA LYS A 137 -17.48 6.33 5.97
C LYS A 137 -17.69 5.03 6.75
N PRO A 138 -18.86 4.82 7.39
CA PRO A 138 -19.12 3.65 8.25
C PRO A 138 -18.85 2.30 7.59
N GLU A 139 -19.09 2.19 6.28
CA GLU A 139 -18.84 0.95 5.54
C GLU A 139 -17.35 0.56 5.49
N ALA A 140 -16.46 1.54 5.33
CA ALA A 140 -15.02 1.30 5.35
C ALA A 140 -14.55 0.93 6.78
N VAL A 141 -15.14 1.56 7.80
CA VAL A 141 -14.89 1.23 9.20
C VAL A 141 -15.28 -0.20 9.51
N ARG A 142 -16.51 -0.61 9.16
CA ARG A 142 -17.00 -1.99 9.36
C ARG A 142 -16.08 -3.02 8.73
N ARG A 143 -15.69 -2.82 7.47
CA ARG A 143 -14.80 -3.76 6.76
C ARG A 143 -13.45 -3.89 7.45
N TYR A 144 -12.86 -2.78 7.89
CA TYR A 144 -11.56 -2.80 8.55
C TYR A 144 -11.65 -3.44 9.95
N VAL A 145 -12.61 -3.03 10.76
CA VAL A 145 -12.86 -3.60 12.11
C VAL A 145 -13.15 -5.09 12.03
N ALA A 146 -13.98 -5.54 11.09
CA ALA A 146 -14.31 -6.96 10.91
C ALA A 146 -13.07 -7.79 10.59
N MET A 147 -12.16 -7.28 9.74
CA MET A 147 -10.90 -7.97 9.45
C MET A 147 -10.00 -8.04 10.69
N LEU A 148 -9.87 -6.95 11.46
CA LEU A 148 -9.07 -6.98 12.69
C LEU A 148 -9.69 -7.91 13.74
N ALA A 149 -11.01 -8.01 13.78
CA ALA A 149 -11.72 -8.90 14.67
C ALA A 149 -11.55 -10.38 14.31
N SER A 150 -11.47 -10.72 13.02
CA SER A 150 -11.29 -12.11 12.58
C SER A 150 -9.93 -12.72 12.96
N VAL A 151 -8.97 -11.88 13.37
CA VAL A 151 -7.65 -12.29 13.88
C VAL A 151 -7.44 -11.91 15.35
N GLY A 152 -8.49 -11.46 16.05
CA GLY A 152 -8.47 -11.17 17.48
C GLY A 152 -7.79 -9.86 17.90
N ILE A 153 -7.33 -9.01 16.97
CA ILE A 153 -6.76 -7.68 17.29
C ILE A 153 -7.82 -6.78 17.94
N VAL A 154 -9.05 -6.87 17.45
CA VAL A 154 -10.24 -6.21 18.00
C VAL A 154 -11.21 -7.27 18.47
N ALA A 155 -11.91 -7.05 19.58
CA ALA A 155 -13.01 -7.90 20.02
C ALA A 155 -14.30 -7.11 20.09
N LYS A 156 -15.42 -7.75 19.78
CA LYS A 156 -16.74 -7.23 20.11
C LYS A 156 -16.97 -7.45 21.60
N VAL A 157 -17.36 -6.42 22.34
CA VAL A 157 -17.59 -6.49 23.78
C VAL A 157 -19.00 -6.00 24.09
N GLY A 158 -19.84 -6.81 24.72
CA GLY A 158 -21.18 -6.41 25.15
C GLY A 158 -22.27 -6.35 24.07
N GLY A 159 -23.35 -5.63 24.38
CA GLY A 159 -24.49 -5.38 23.50
C GLY A 159 -24.17 -4.43 22.35
N SER A 160 -24.90 -4.58 21.24
CA SER A 160 -24.67 -3.94 19.94
C SER A 160 -24.42 -2.41 19.96
N PRO A 161 -23.46 -1.86 19.18
CA PRO A 161 -22.22 -2.45 18.65
C PRO A 161 -20.98 -1.80 19.28
N GLU A 162 -20.58 -2.27 20.46
CA GLU A 162 -19.31 -1.92 21.10
C GLU A 162 -18.16 -2.86 20.70
N TYR A 163 -17.00 -2.27 20.38
CA TYR A 163 -15.75 -2.96 20.11
C TYR A 163 -14.66 -2.49 21.07
N GLN A 164 -13.68 -3.34 21.33
CA GLN A 164 -12.50 -3.06 22.13
C GLN A 164 -11.24 -3.49 21.39
N LEU A 165 -10.23 -2.62 21.35
CA LEU A 165 -8.88 -2.97 20.92
C LEU A 165 -8.25 -3.89 21.97
N ARG A 166 -7.94 -5.13 21.61
CA ARG A 166 -7.36 -6.13 22.51
C ARG A 166 -5.83 -6.12 22.45
N TYR A 167 -5.29 -5.95 21.25
CA TYR A 167 -3.85 -5.95 21.02
C TYR A 167 -3.42 -4.68 20.28
N ASP A 168 -2.65 -3.83 20.95
CA ASP A 168 -1.96 -2.71 20.32
C ASP A 168 -0.64 -3.22 19.73
N ILE A 169 -0.65 -3.55 18.43
CA ILE A 169 0.50 -4.13 17.73
C ILE A 169 1.54 -3.08 17.30
N GLY A 170 1.40 -1.82 17.73
CA GLY A 170 2.38 -0.77 17.50
C GLY A 170 1.88 0.41 16.64
N PRO A 171 2.78 1.37 16.34
CA PRO A 171 2.40 2.65 15.72
C PRO A 171 1.94 2.54 14.26
N LYS A 172 2.51 1.63 13.47
CA LYS A 172 2.13 1.48 12.07
C LYS A 172 0.85 0.65 11.95
N ALA A 173 -0.09 1.12 11.14
CA ALA A 173 -1.40 0.49 11.03
C ALA A 173 -1.35 -0.89 10.33
N PRO A 174 -2.05 -1.91 10.86
CA PRO A 174 -2.18 -3.21 10.20
C PRO A 174 -2.75 -3.07 8.77
N LYS A 175 -2.16 -3.78 7.81
CA LYS A 175 -2.58 -3.74 6.40
C LYS A 175 -3.44 -4.95 6.06
N VAL A 176 -4.64 -4.73 5.55
CA VAL A 176 -5.52 -5.82 5.07
C VAL A 176 -5.11 -6.27 3.67
N LEU A 177 -4.66 -7.51 3.56
CA LEU A 177 -4.34 -8.17 2.30
C LEU A 177 -5.60 -8.82 1.71
N ARG A 178 -6.47 -8.00 1.11
CA ARG A 178 -7.83 -8.39 0.68
C ARG A 178 -7.91 -9.68 -0.14
N ALA A 179 -6.95 -9.90 -1.04
CA ALA A 179 -6.94 -11.09 -1.91
C ALA A 179 -6.85 -12.42 -1.15
N ARG A 180 -6.41 -12.40 0.11
CA ARG A 180 -6.20 -13.61 0.92
C ARG A 180 -6.86 -13.54 2.29
N GLN A 181 -7.59 -12.46 2.59
CA GLN A 181 -8.19 -12.21 3.91
C GLN A 181 -7.18 -12.30 5.07
N LEU A 182 -5.92 -11.90 4.82
CA LEU A 182 -4.85 -11.87 5.81
C LEU A 182 -4.59 -10.44 6.29
N ILE A 183 -4.01 -10.31 7.48
CA ILE A 183 -3.53 -9.03 7.99
C ILE A 183 -2.01 -9.05 8.00
N PHE A 184 -1.38 -8.00 7.51
CA PHE A 184 0.05 -7.81 7.65
C PHE A 184 0.32 -6.77 8.73
N ASP A 185 1.16 -7.12 9.71
CA ASP A 185 1.67 -6.19 10.69
C ASP A 185 2.97 -5.55 10.18
N PRO A 186 2.96 -4.25 9.83
CA PRO A 186 4.15 -3.55 9.40
C PRO A 186 5.17 -3.27 10.53
N ASN A 187 4.80 -3.42 11.80
CA ASN A 187 5.71 -3.23 12.93
C ASN A 187 6.61 -4.46 13.10
N ALA A 188 6.04 -5.65 13.26
CA ALA A 188 6.80 -6.90 13.37
C ALA A 188 7.18 -7.52 12.01
N ARG A 189 6.65 -6.98 10.90
CA ARG A 189 6.83 -7.52 9.53
C ARG A 189 6.36 -8.97 9.39
N VAL A 190 5.26 -9.31 10.05
CA VAL A 190 4.66 -10.65 10.02
C VAL A 190 3.25 -10.59 9.43
N VAL A 191 2.80 -11.72 8.89
CA VAL A 191 1.40 -11.89 8.51
C VAL A 191 0.66 -12.53 9.67
N ILE A 192 -0.41 -11.86 10.11
CA ILE A 192 -1.34 -12.30 11.14
C ILE A 192 -2.53 -12.97 10.44
N GLY A 193 -2.73 -14.25 10.76
CA GLY A 193 -3.98 -14.97 10.52
C GLY A 193 -3.82 -16.35 9.88
N THR A 194 -4.32 -17.36 10.59
CA THR A 194 -5.41 -18.21 10.07
C THR A 194 -6.69 -17.61 10.66
N PRO A 195 -7.80 -17.42 9.92
CA PRO A 195 -9.03 -16.93 10.53
C PRO A 195 -9.44 -17.88 11.66
N LEU A 196 -9.62 -17.34 12.88
CA LEU A 196 -10.34 -18.07 13.91
C LEU A 196 -11.78 -18.15 13.40
N LEU A 197 -12.18 -19.31 12.90
CA LEU A 197 -13.59 -19.67 12.83
C LEU A 197 -14.11 -19.48 14.26
N ALA A 198 -14.82 -18.39 14.48
CA ALA A 198 -15.63 -18.26 15.67
C ALA A 198 -16.64 -19.41 15.58
N GLU A 199 -16.40 -20.49 16.32
CA GLU A 199 -17.46 -21.42 16.66
C GLU A 199 -18.56 -20.58 17.30
N VAL A 200 -19.65 -20.40 16.54
CA VAL A 200 -20.92 -19.94 17.08
C VAL A 200 -21.33 -21.03 18.06
N ALA A 201 -21.12 -20.74 19.35
CA ALA A 201 -21.74 -21.51 20.42
C ALA A 201 -23.26 -21.53 20.17
N ARG A 202 -23.81 -22.73 20.33
CA ARG A 202 -25.21 -23.12 20.13
C ARG A 202 -26.22 -22.21 20.81
#